data_AF-A0A962P0X2-F1
#
_entry.id   AF-A0A962P0X2-F1
#
_cell.length_a   1.000
_cell.length_b   1.000
_cell.length_c   1.000
_cell.angle_alpha   90.00
_cell.angle_beta   90.00
_cell.angle_gamma   90.00
#
_symmetry.space_group_name_H-M   'P 1'
#
loop_
_entity.id
_entity.type
_entity.pdbx_description
1 polymer ?
#
loop_
_entity_poly.entity_id
_entity_poly.type
_entity_poly.pdbx_seq_one_letter_code
_entity_poly.pdbx_strand_id
1 'polypeptide(L)' 'MTICKTYDFAVGDILMYQGDSYQVHENLGTHGKVSLFPSVDVVLEDATWNEEYQKIGKAALPAPTPCSTGSCSK' A
#
# COMPACT_ATOMS: atom_id res chain seq x y z
N MET A 1 15.88 17.06 -19.55
CA MET A 1 16.16 15.82 -18.81
C MET A 1 15.16 15.75 -17.67
N THR A 2 14.12 14.94 -17.80
CA THR A 2 13.17 14.72 -16.70
C THR A 2 13.86 13.79 -15.71
N ILE A 3 14.23 14.31 -14.54
CA ILE A 3 14.82 13.51 -13.47
C ILE A 3 13.66 12.68 -12.90
N CYS A 4 13.53 11.43 -13.34
CA CYS A 4 12.61 10.48 -12.70
C CYS A 4 13.16 10.20 -11.30
N LYS A 5 12.68 10.93 -10.28
CA LYS A 5 12.92 10.57 -8.89
C LYS A 5 12.22 9.22 -8.66
N THR A 6 13.00 8.17 -8.49
CA THR A 6 12.51 6.87 -8.04
C THR A 6 12.36 6.92 -6.52
N TYR A 7 11.20 6.51 -6.01
CA TYR A 7 10.95 6.47 -4.58
C TYR A 7 11.09 5.04 -4.08
N ASP A 8 11.93 4.86 -3.04
CA ASP A 8 12.26 3.55 -2.46
C ASP A 8 11.21 3.12 -1.42
N PHE A 9 9.94 3.10 -1.82
CA PHE A 9 8.84 2.65 -0.96
C PHE A 9 8.66 1.13 -1.10
N ALA A 10 8.81 0.40 -0.02
CA ALA A 10 8.65 -1.04 -0.02
C ALA A 10 7.20 -1.44 0.28
N VAL A 11 6.80 -2.62 -0.19
CA VAL A 11 5.52 -3.22 0.18
C VAL A 11 5.43 -3.38 1.70
N GLY A 12 4.31 -2.95 2.27
CA GLY A 12 4.03 -2.87 3.70
C GLY A 12 4.49 -1.58 4.37
N ASP A 13 5.22 -0.69 3.69
CA ASP A 13 5.55 0.62 4.25
C ASP A 13 4.26 1.44 4.48
N ILE A 14 4.25 2.21 5.57
CA ILE A 14 3.18 3.17 5.87
C ILE A 14 3.69 4.57 5.51
N LEU A 15 2.97 5.23 4.61
CA LEU A 15 3.23 6.57 4.13
C LEU A 15 2.16 7.52 4.65
N MET A 16 2.56 8.71 5.08
CA MET A 16 1.64 9.81 5.40
C MET A 16 1.58 10.77 4.21
N TYR A 17 0.37 11.13 3.77
CA TYR A 17 0.14 12.09 2.70
C TYR A 17 -1.11 12.91 3.01
N GLN A 18 -1.00 14.23 2.97
CA GLN A 18 -2.08 15.19 3.26
C GLN A 18 -2.81 14.98 4.62
N GLY A 19 -2.14 14.34 5.59
CA GLY A 19 -2.70 14.07 6.92
C GLY A 19 -3.32 12.67 7.06
N ASP A 20 -3.48 11.95 5.96
CA ASP A 20 -3.93 10.56 5.94
C ASP A 20 -2.74 9.60 5.88
N SER A 21 -2.96 8.38 6.34
CA SER A 21 -1.97 7.30 6.33
C SER A 21 -2.35 6.21 5.35
N TYR A 22 -1.38 5.76 4.58
CA TYR A 22 -1.55 4.82 3.49
C TYR A 22 -0.52 3.69 3.59
N GLN A 23 -0.93 2.44 3.40
CA GLN A 23 -0.05 1.28 3.33
C GLN A 23 0.26 0.96 1.87
N VAL A 24 1.54 0.74 1.54
CA VAL A 24 1.99 0.36 0.19
C VAL A 24 1.74 -1.13 -0.04
N HIS A 25 1.06 -1.48 -1.13
CA HIS A 25 0.82 -2.85 -1.57
C HIS A 25 1.67 -3.23 -2.78
N GLU A 26 1.91 -2.28 -3.69
CA GLU A 26 2.74 -2.47 -4.87
C GLU A 26 3.61 -1.23 -5.10
N ASN A 27 4.87 -1.41 -5.53
CA ASN A 27 5.72 -0.32 -5.99
C ASN A 27 6.25 -0.64 -7.41
N LEU A 28 5.94 0.24 -8.35
CA LEU A 28 6.33 0.17 -9.77
C LEU A 28 7.41 1.22 -10.13
N GLY A 29 8.08 1.78 -9.11
CA GLY A 29 9.22 2.70 -9.24
C GLY A 29 8.83 4.18 -9.06
N THR A 30 7.96 4.70 -9.92
CA THR A 30 7.46 6.09 -9.84
C THR A 30 6.03 6.20 -9.33
N HIS A 31 5.33 5.08 -9.26
CA HIS A 31 3.96 4.96 -8.78
C HIS A 31 3.77 3.56 -8.20
N GLY A 32 2.62 3.31 -7.59
CA GLY A 32 2.26 2.02 -7.06
C GLY A 32 0.85 2.01 -6.54
N LYS A 33 0.52 0.99 -5.74
CA LYS A 33 -0.79 0.86 -5.12
C LYS A 33 -0.71 1.01 -3.63
N VAL A 34 -1.65 1.76 -3.08
CA VAL A 34 -1.79 1.98 -1.65
C VAL A 34 -3.20 1.68 -1.18
N SER A 35 -3.38 1.48 0.12
CA SER A 35 -4.70 1.49 0.76
C SER A 35 -4.65 2.38 1.99
N LEU A 36 -5.78 2.95 2.40
CA LEU A 36 -5.89 3.63 3.69
C LEU A 36 -5.43 2.71 4.84
N PHE A 37 -4.71 3.28 5.79
CA PHE A 37 -4.22 2.61 6.97
C PHE A 37 -4.52 3.43 8.24
N PRO A 38 -5.07 2.83 9.30
CA PRO A 38 -5.56 1.46 9.38
C PRO A 38 -6.92 1.32 8.68
N SER A 39 -7.09 0.29 7.85
CA SER A 39 -8.39 -0.07 7.26
C SER A 39 -8.60 -1.58 7.32
N VAL A 40 -9.84 -1.99 7.58
CA VAL A 40 -10.26 -3.40 7.56
C VAL A 40 -10.54 -3.84 6.12
N ASP A 41 -11.11 -2.95 5.32
CA ASP A 41 -11.35 -3.15 3.89
C ASP A 41 -10.17 -2.60 3.08
N VAL A 42 -9.50 -3.50 2.36
CA VAL A 42 -8.36 -3.16 1.50
C VAL A 42 -8.89 -2.67 0.16
N VAL A 43 -9.08 -1.37 0.04
CA VAL A 43 -9.33 -0.70 -1.24
C VAL A 43 -7.99 -0.21 -1.78
N LEU A 44 -7.57 -0.79 -2.91
CA LEU A 44 -6.33 -0.40 -3.57
C LEU A 44 -6.56 0.81 -4.46
N GLU A 45 -5.83 1.88 -4.19
CA GLU A 45 -5.81 3.12 -4.96
C GLU A 45 -4.45 3.29 -5.64
N ASP A 46 -4.46 3.78 -6.87
CA ASP A 46 -3.24 4.14 -7.60
C ASP A 46 -2.65 5.43 -7.01
N ALA A 47 -1.39 5.35 -6.58
CA ALA A 47 -0.65 6.47 -6.03
C ALA A 47 0.56 6.76 -6.92
N THR A 48 0.71 8.02 -7.33
CA THR A 48 1.95 8.50 -7.95
C THR A 48 2.86 9.04 -6.86
N TRP A 49 4.07 8.50 -6.76
CA TRP A 49 5.00 8.91 -5.71
C TRP A 49 5.46 10.34 -5.92
N ASN A 50 5.46 11.08 -4.83
CA ASN A 50 5.90 12.46 -4.77
C ASN A 50 6.65 12.69 -3.45
N GLU A 51 7.27 13.87 -3.34
CA GLU A 51 8.06 14.26 -2.18
C GLU A 51 7.22 14.61 -0.94
N GLU A 52 5.90 14.64 -1.06
CA GLU A 52 4.97 14.85 0.05
C GLU A 52 4.69 13.55 0.81
N TYR A 53 4.88 12.38 0.19
CA TYR A 53 4.78 11.10 0.90
C TYR A 53 5.91 10.95 1.90
N GLN A 54 5.55 10.85 3.17
CA GLN A 54 6.50 10.62 4.26
C GLN A 54 6.36 9.21 4.78
N LYS A 55 7.45 8.43 4.75
CA LYS A 55 7.48 7.11 5.37
C LYS A 55 7.44 7.26 6.90
N ILE A 56 6.34 6.83 7.51
CA ILE A 56 6.11 6.91 8.96
C ILE A 56 6.23 5.56 9.67
N GLY A 57 6.26 4.46 8.92
CA GLY A 57 6.39 3.14 9.52
C GLY A 57 6.30 1.99 8.53
N LYS A 58 6.04 0.80 9.07
CA LYS A 58 5.84 -0.43 8.30
C LYS A 58 4.86 -1.34 9.04
N ALA A 59 3.90 -1.91 8.32
CA ALA A 59 3.00 -2.92 8.85
C ALA A 59 2.98 -4.13 7.91
N ALA A 60 2.69 -5.31 8.48
CA ALA A 60 2.40 -6.48 7.67
C ALA A 60 1.17 -6.18 6.79
N LEU A 61 1.20 -6.63 5.54
CA LEU A 61 0.00 -6.56 4.71
C LEU A 61 -1.11 -7.39 5.37
N PRO A 62 -2.36 -6.90 5.36
CA PRO A 62 -3.48 -7.71 5.77
C PRO A 62 -3.43 -9.02 4.97
N ALA A 63 -3.48 -10.15 5.67
CA ALA A 63 -3.51 -11.44 5.02
C ALA A 63 -4.68 -11.44 4.02
N PRO A 64 -4.53 -12.03 2.82
CA PRO A 64 -5.68 -12.24 1.96
C PRO A 64 -6.74 -12.93 2.79
N THR A 65 -7.95 -12.37 2.81
CA THR A 65 -9.10 -12.95 3.50
C THR A 65 -9.10 -14.43 3.13
N PRO A 66 -9.05 -15.37 4.09
CA PRO A 66 -9.11 -16.77 3.73
C PRO A 66 -10.38 -16.93 2.92
N CYS A 67 -10.26 -17.28 1.63
CA CYS A 67 -11.38 -17.78 0.86
C CYS A 67 -12.05 -18.81 1.76
N SER A 68 -13.31 -18.61 2.11
CA SER A 68 -14.10 -19.62 2.77
C SER A 68 -14.02 -20.87 1.89
N THR A 69 -13.15 -21.81 2.25
CA THR A 69 -13.18 -23.18 1.75
C THR A 69 -14.40 -23.85 2.39
N GLY A 70 -15.59 -23.33 2.06
CA GLY A 70 -16.88 -23.94 2.32
C GLY A 70 -17.09 -25.06 1.31
N SER A 71 -16.29 -26.12 1.43
CA SER A 71 -16.56 -27.44 0.86
C SER A 71 -15.77 -28.48 1.63
N CYS A 72 -16.04 -28.53 2.94
CA CYS A 72 -15.83 -29.73 3.74
C CYS A 72 -17.20 -30.40 3.91
N SER A 73 -17.74 -30.93 2.82
CA SER A 73 -18.92 -31.80 2.87
C SER A 73 -18.42 -33.23 2.75
N LYS A 74 -18.67 -33.98 3.82
CA LYS A 74 -18.38 -35.38 4.12
C LYS A 74 -18.19 -36.34 2.93
#